data_AF-A0A4P5Y4Y7-F1
#
_entry.id   AF-A0A4P5Y4Y7-F1
#
_cell.length_a   1.000
_cell.length_b   1.000
_cell.length_c   1.000
_cell.angle_alpha   90.00
_cell.angle_beta   90.00
_cell.angle_gamma   90.00
#
_symmetry.space_group_name_H-M   'P 1'
#
loop_
_entity.id
_entity.type
_entity.pdbx_description
1 polymer ?
#
loop_
_entity_poly.entity_id
_entity_poly.type
_entity_poly.pdbx_seq_one_letter_code
_entity_poly.pdbx_strand_id
1 'polypeptide(L)'
;MDRKRIRDEVIEIMAHKLPRLPPLPVTGDDDGFDYDGCVLRPEITDNQLDIAEVTMDLEDAFGVNFDEAMPGDQAMDTIGKVVDFIHARIERNFAPKAPVKAKPAAAAEDE
;
A
#
# COMPACT_ATOMS: atom_id res chain seq x y z
N MET A 1 -2.95 0.56 -11.64
CA MET A 1 -2.62 1.96 -11.33
C MET A 1 -1.10 2.09 -11.36
N ASP A 2 -0.53 3.15 -11.92
CA ASP A 2 0.93 3.30 -11.89
C ASP A 2 1.42 3.70 -10.49
N ARG A 3 2.65 3.29 -10.14
CA ARG A 3 3.25 3.52 -8.82
C ARG A 3 3.27 4.99 -8.41
N LYS A 4 3.45 5.92 -9.37
CA LYS A 4 3.50 7.35 -9.06
C LYS A 4 2.14 7.84 -8.55
N ARG A 5 1.04 7.47 -9.20
CA ARG A 5 -0.29 7.83 -8.72
C ARG A 5 -0.62 7.24 -7.35
N ILE A 6 -0.21 5.99 -7.09
CA ILE A 6 -0.36 5.38 -5.76
C ILE A 6 0.43 6.17 -4.73
N ARG A 7 1.68 6.51 -5.03
CA ARG A 7 2.53 7.31 -4.14
C ARG A 7 1.86 8.64 -3.76
N ASP A 8 1.39 9.38 -4.76
CA ASP A 8 0.83 10.70 -4.52
C ASP A 8 -0.43 10.61 -3.64
N GLU A 9 -1.31 9.63 -3.90
CA GLU A 9 -2.53 9.41 -3.11
C GLU A 9 -2.23 8.87 -1.69
N VAL A 10 -1.24 8.00 -1.53
CA VAL A 10 -0.78 7.56 -0.20
C VAL A 10 -0.31 8.76 0.63
N ILE A 11 0.51 9.64 0.04
CA ILE A 11 1.01 10.83 0.75
C ILE A 11 -0.15 11.77 1.11
N GLU A 12 -1.12 11.96 0.21
CA GLU A 12 -2.29 12.81 0.48
C GLU A 12 -3.13 12.28 1.65
N ILE A 13 -3.44 10.98 1.65
CA ILE A 13 -4.16 10.31 2.76
C ILE A 13 -3.38 10.44 4.07
N MET A 14 -2.09 10.12 4.03
CA MET A 14 -1.25 10.18 5.22
C MET A 14 -1.11 11.61 5.76
N ALA A 15 -0.93 12.61 4.91
CA ALA A 15 -0.73 14.01 5.34
C ALA A 15 -1.99 14.60 5.99
N HIS A 16 -3.18 14.09 5.65
CA HIS A 16 -4.42 14.49 6.32
C HIS A 16 -4.54 13.96 7.75
N LYS A 17 -3.85 12.87 8.09
CA LYS A 17 -3.94 12.19 9.38
C LYS A 17 -2.70 12.35 10.25
N LEU A 18 -1.54 12.40 9.61
CA LEU A 18 -0.25 12.41 10.27
C LEU A 18 0.25 13.86 10.39
N PRO A 19 0.22 14.47 11.58
CA PRO A 19 0.36 15.92 11.75
C PRO A 19 1.75 16.46 11.38
N ARG A 20 2.78 15.60 11.32
CA ARG A 20 4.15 16.00 10.97
C ARG A 20 4.52 15.69 9.52
N LEU A 21 3.65 15.04 8.77
CA LEU A 21 3.89 14.78 7.36
C LEU A 21 3.45 16.01 6.56
N PRO A 22 4.37 16.69 5.83
CA PRO A 22 3.96 17.79 4.96
C PRO A 22 2.99 17.29 3.87
N PRO A 23 1.97 18.08 3.49
CA PRO A 23 1.14 17.76 2.34
C PRO A 23 1.97 17.81 1.05
N LEU A 24 1.46 17.20 -0.02
CA LEU A 24 2.08 17.35 -1.34
C LEU A 24 2.00 18.81 -1.81
N PRO A 25 3.06 19.32 -2.48
CA PRO A 25 3.06 20.65 -3.07
C PRO A 25 2.00 20.76 -4.17
N VAL A 26 1.18 21.81 -4.07
CA VAL A 26 0.07 22.08 -5.01
C VAL A 26 0.57 22.41 -6.42
N THR A 27 1.81 22.92 -6.55
CA THR A 27 2.39 23.32 -7.84
C THR A 27 3.18 22.20 -8.54
N GLY A 28 3.33 21.02 -7.92
CA GLY A 28 4.11 19.92 -8.47
C GLY A 28 5.63 20.18 -8.49
N ASP A 29 6.09 21.27 -7.88
CA ASP A 29 7.50 21.50 -7.60
C ASP A 29 7.90 20.57 -6.46
N ASP A 30 8.89 19.72 -6.69
CA ASP A 30 9.46 18.86 -5.66
C ASP A 30 10.23 19.78 -4.68
N ASP A 31 9.61 20.08 -3.53
CA ASP A 31 10.18 20.93 -2.48
C ASP A 31 11.48 20.35 -1.86
N GLY A 32 11.95 19.20 -2.35
CA GLY A 32 13.14 18.51 -1.88
C GLY A 32 12.90 17.69 -0.61
N PHE A 33 11.64 17.50 -0.22
CA PHE A 33 11.28 16.61 0.88
C PHE A 33 11.29 15.16 0.41
N ASP A 34 12.11 14.33 1.04
CA ASP A 34 12.16 12.90 0.76
C ASP A 34 10.99 12.17 1.43
N TYR A 35 9.85 12.15 0.73
CA TYR A 35 8.68 11.40 1.18
C TYR A 35 8.95 9.90 1.27
N ASP A 36 9.65 9.32 0.29
CA ASP A 36 9.79 7.87 0.18
C ASP A 36 10.67 7.31 1.31
N GLY A 37 11.74 8.01 1.66
CA GLY A 37 12.64 7.66 2.77
C GLY A 37 12.14 8.06 4.16
N CYS A 38 11.01 8.77 4.26
CA CYS A 38 10.49 9.27 5.52
C CYS A 38 9.99 8.13 6.41
N VAL A 39 10.51 8.05 7.64
CA VAL A 39 10.14 7.02 8.62
C VAL A 39 8.86 7.43 9.36
N LEU A 40 7.82 6.60 9.28
CA LEU A 40 6.51 6.86 9.89
C LEU A 40 6.58 6.93 11.41
N ARG A 41 7.35 6.04 12.04
CA ARG A 41 7.51 5.99 13.50
C ARG A 41 8.98 5.94 13.90
N PRO A 42 9.41 6.74 14.89
CA PRO A 42 8.64 7.75 15.64
C PRO A 42 8.63 9.15 15.00
N GLU A 43 9.24 9.31 13.81
CA GLU A 43 9.55 10.64 13.27
C GLU A 43 8.27 11.42 12.91
N ILE A 44 7.38 10.79 12.13
CA ILE A 44 6.12 11.41 11.71
C ILE A 44 5.03 11.31 12.79
N THR A 45 4.86 10.15 13.40
CA THR A 45 3.97 9.97 14.54
C THR A 45 4.49 8.88 15.49
N ASP A 46 4.18 9.01 16.77
CA ASP A 46 4.33 7.96 17.77
C ASP A 46 2.98 7.40 18.23
N ASN A 47 1.87 8.03 17.84
CA ASN A 47 0.51 7.66 18.21
C ASN A 47 0.00 6.48 17.36
N GLN A 48 -0.39 5.40 18.04
CA GLN A 48 -0.92 4.21 17.38
C GLN A 48 -2.30 4.44 16.75
N LEU A 49 -3.09 5.38 17.26
CA LEU A 49 -4.40 5.69 16.69
C LEU A 49 -4.26 6.34 15.30
N ASP A 50 -3.30 7.24 15.13
CA ASP A 50 -3.02 7.86 13.83
C ASP A 50 -2.67 6.80 12.78
N ILE A 51 -1.84 5.82 13.16
CA ILE A 51 -1.47 4.69 12.30
C ILE A 51 -2.68 3.82 11.96
N ALA A 52 -3.53 3.51 12.95
CA ALA A 52 -4.72 2.70 12.73
C ALA A 52 -5.70 3.40 11.76
N GLU A 53 -5.93 4.71 11.93
CA GLU A 53 -6.78 5.49 11.02
C GLU A 53 -6.24 5.54 9.60
N VAL A 54 -4.95 5.86 9.43
CA VAL A 54 -4.31 5.85 8.11
C VAL A 54 -4.42 4.48 7.46
N THR A 55 -4.23 3.41 8.22
CA THR A 55 -4.32 2.06 7.68
C THR A 55 -5.72 1.79 7.14
N MET A 56 -6.77 2.08 7.91
CA MET A 56 -8.15 1.91 7.46
C MET A 56 -8.46 2.71 6.20
N ASP A 57 -8.00 3.96 6.13
CA ASP A 57 -8.21 4.83 4.97
C ASP A 57 -7.46 4.31 3.72
N LEU A 58 -6.26 3.77 3.89
CA LEU A 58 -5.48 3.15 2.81
C LEU A 58 -6.12 1.84 2.31
N GLU A 59 -6.65 1.01 3.22
CA GLU A 59 -7.35 -0.22 2.86
C GLU A 59 -8.59 0.08 2.01
N ASP A 60 -9.40 1.07 2.42
CA ASP A 60 -10.59 1.49 1.68
C ASP A 60 -10.24 2.12 0.33
N ALA A 61 -9.26 3.02 0.29
CA ALA A 61 -8.85 3.71 -0.94
C ALA A 61 -8.30 2.76 -2.01
N PHE A 62 -7.48 1.78 -1.61
CA PHE A 62 -6.78 0.92 -2.57
C PHE A 62 -7.36 -0.49 -2.69
N GLY A 63 -8.34 -0.86 -1.85
CA GLY A 63 -8.92 -2.20 -1.83
C GLY A 63 -7.89 -3.28 -1.46
N VAL A 64 -7.01 -2.97 -0.51
CA VAL A 64 -5.95 -3.88 0.00
C VAL A 64 -6.17 -4.13 1.49
N ASN A 65 -5.47 -5.12 2.05
CA ASN A 65 -5.48 -5.41 3.48
C ASN A 65 -4.04 -5.43 4.03
N PHE A 66 -3.82 -4.86 5.21
CA PHE A 66 -2.54 -4.84 5.94
C PHE A 66 -2.50 -5.92 7.05
N ASP A 67 -2.83 -7.16 6.71
CA ASP A 67 -2.98 -8.26 7.69
C ASP A 67 -1.64 -8.71 8.32
N GLU A 68 -0.51 -8.53 7.61
CA GLU A 68 0.80 -9.07 7.99
C GLU A 68 1.72 -8.04 8.67
N ALA A 69 1.60 -6.77 8.29
CA ALA A 69 2.40 -5.67 8.80
C ALA A 69 1.64 -4.36 8.59
N MET A 70 1.59 -3.52 9.64
CA MET A 70 0.95 -2.22 9.61
C MET A 70 1.94 -1.15 9.14
N PRO A 71 1.47 -0.06 8.51
CA PRO A 71 2.28 1.14 8.31
C PRO A 71 2.99 1.57 9.62
N GLY A 72 4.30 1.76 9.57
CA GLY A 72 5.13 2.10 10.74
C GLY A 72 5.68 0.93 11.53
N ASP A 73 5.34 -0.32 11.19
CA ASP A 73 6.06 -1.51 11.68
C ASP A 73 7.43 -1.64 10.99
N GLN A 74 8.34 -2.44 11.53
CA GLN A 74 9.70 -2.58 10.99
C GLN A 74 9.75 -3.01 9.50
N ALA A 75 8.79 -3.82 9.06
CA ALA A 75 8.68 -4.23 7.66
C ALA A 75 8.11 -3.13 6.74
N MET A 76 7.50 -2.09 7.32
CA MET A 76 6.74 -1.05 6.64
C MET A 76 6.95 0.34 7.29
N ASP A 77 8.19 0.59 7.70
CA ASP A 77 8.60 1.74 8.51
C ASP A 77 8.62 3.06 7.72
N THR A 78 8.76 3.00 6.40
CA THR A 78 8.79 4.17 5.50
C THR A 78 7.60 4.23 4.56
N ILE A 79 7.23 5.44 4.12
CA ILE A 79 6.17 5.65 3.11
C ILE A 79 6.48 4.90 1.82
N GLY A 80 7.73 4.90 1.35
CA GLY A 80 8.12 4.17 0.13
C GLY A 80 7.79 2.67 0.20
N LYS A 81 7.99 2.04 1.37
CA LYS A 81 7.60 0.63 1.59
C LYS A 81 6.10 0.41 1.59
N VAL A 82 5.31 1.34 2.13
CA VAL A 82 3.84 1.29 2.06
C VAL A 82 3.38 1.37 0.60
N VAL A 83 3.95 2.31 -0.17
CA VAL A 83 3.67 2.46 -1.61
C VAL A 83 4.02 1.19 -2.38
N ASP A 84 5.18 0.61 -2.13
CA ASP A 84 5.62 -0.62 -2.79
C ASP A 84 4.71 -1.82 -2.45
N PHE A 85 4.28 -1.91 -1.19
CA PHE A 85 3.32 -2.92 -0.75
C PHE A 85 1.99 -2.80 -1.50
N ILE A 86 1.39 -1.61 -1.52
CA ILE A 86 0.11 -1.34 -2.20
C ILE A 86 0.24 -1.62 -3.69
N HIS A 87 1.31 -1.12 -4.32
CA HIS A 87 1.59 -1.35 -5.74
C HIS A 87 1.66 -2.84 -6.06
N ALA A 88 2.43 -3.62 -5.30
CA ALA A 88 2.53 -5.06 -5.49
C ALA A 88 1.19 -5.79 -5.29
N ARG A 89 0.36 -5.34 -4.35
CA ARG A 89 -0.95 -5.95 -4.09
C ARG A 89 -1.95 -5.67 -5.21
N ILE A 90 -1.97 -4.42 -5.69
CA ILE A 90 -2.76 -4.01 -6.85
C ILE A 90 -2.35 -4.83 -8.08
N GLU A 91 -1.05 -4.89 -8.42
CA GLU A 91 -0.57 -5.68 -9.56
C GLU A 91 -0.97 -7.16 -9.47
N ARG A 92 -0.88 -7.77 -8.28
CA ARG A 92 -1.31 -9.15 -8.05
C ARG A 92 -2.82 -9.34 -8.23
N ASN A 93 -3.63 -8.38 -7.80
CA ASN A 93 -5.09 -8.44 -7.93
C ASN A 93 -5.56 -8.23 -9.39
N PHE A 94 -4.79 -7.48 -10.19
CA PHE A 94 -5.05 -7.27 -11.62
C PHE A 94 -4.37 -8.29 -12.54
N ALA A 95 -3.49 -9.16 -12.03
CA ALA A 95 -2.93 -10.24 -12.82
C ALA A 95 -4.06 -11.22 -13.20
N PRO A 96 -4.24 -11.55 -14.50
CA PRO A 96 -5.24 -12.53 -14.89
C PRO A 96 -4.94 -13.84 -14.16
N LYS A 97 -5.91 -14.34 -13.37
CA LYS A 97 -5.81 -15.67 -12.76
C LYS A 97 -5.50 -16.65 -13.89
N ALA A 98 -4.31 -17.25 -13.85
CA ALA A 98 -3.90 -18.23 -14.84
C ALA A 98 -5.02 -19.27 -14.99
N PRO A 99 -5.41 -19.67 -16.22
CA PRO A 99 -6.48 -20.63 -16.40
C PRO A 99 -6.11 -21.90 -15.66
N VAL A 100 -6.95 -22.29 -14.69
CA VAL A 100 -6.83 -23.56 -13.99
C VAL A 100 -6.87 -24.64 -15.07
N LYS A 101 -5.73 -25.30 -15.31
CA LYS A 101 -5.68 -26.43 -16.24
C LYS A 101 -6.66 -27.48 -15.71
N ALA A 102 -7.79 -27.63 -16.38
CA ALA A 102 -8.77 -28.66 -16.08
C ALA A 102 -8.07 -30.01 -16.08
N LYS A 103 -8.16 -30.72 -14.95
CA LYS A 103 -7.63 -32.07 -14.79
C LYS A 103 -8.37 -32.97 -15.79
N PRO A 104 -7.70 -33.79 -16.61
CA PRO A 104 -8.40 -34.70 -17.50
C PRO A 104 -9.17 -35.71 -16.66
N ALA A 105 -10.46 -35.87 -16.97
CA ALA A 105 -11.31 -36.88 -16.38
C ALA A 105 -10.73 -38.26 -16.73
N ALA A 106 -10.35 -39.03 -15.72
CA ALA A 106 -9.98 -40.43 -15.90
C ALA A 106 -11.22 -41.18 -16.37
N ALA A 107 -11.12 -41.78 -17.56
CA ALA A 107 -12.13 -42.66 -18.11
C ALA A 107 -12.32 -43.85 -17.16
N ALA A 108 -13.58 -44.14 -16.87
CA ALA A 108 -13.99 -45.43 -16.33
C ALA A 108 -13.71 -46.49 -17.39
N GLU A 109 -12.84 -47.45 -17.06
CA GLU A 109 -12.79 -48.73 -17.75
C GLU A 109 -13.53 -49.73 -16.85
N ASP A 110 -14.72 -50.09 -17.32
CA ASP A 110 -15.52 -51.23 -16.88
C ASP A 110 -15.16 -52.37 -17.82
N GLU A 111 -14.44 -53.39 -17.32
CA GLU A 111 -14.58 -54.81 -17.72
C GLU A 111 -13.90 -55.75 -16.71
#